data_AF-R5M4Z4-F1
#
_entry.id   AF-R5M4Z4-F1
#
_cell.length_a   1.000
_cell.length_b   1.000
_cell.length_c   1.000
_cell.angle_alpha   90.00
_cell.angle_beta   90.00
_cell.angle_gamma   90.00
#
_symmetry.space_group_name_H-M   'P 1'
#
loop_
_entity.id
_entity.type
_entity.pdbx_description
1 polymer ?
#
loop_
_entity_poly.entity_id
_entity_poly.type
_entity_poly.pdbx_seq_one_letter_code
_entity_poly.pdbx_strand_id
1 'polypeptide(L)'
;MKRLFFVFLLALVIQSASFASDFSKYRGVWASNDAEAVVTDSVCMFFENTPTGLRAFLNIPTQDIYSCTTYKDSAFVVETTKPLILTNEVKTVNGVAVKTLRIGDKVMSKVEDIITCKPYEKSTAKSKLDIGKCLQEWRLGAKFGKDGNVFMCELNTNRHMFIYLINSNMTYIRAAATANNNNGTLFFQNIRMMRNNNTGEMTSYMAPDNYNIAANDLKIDDSKFNPNACVFNPDGGIYWSFISFTPDQIKINGCGEIYYINRIDQFEEYFKYIPYEAAHL
;
A
#
# COMPACT_ATOMS: atom_id res chain seq x y z
N MET A 1 -50.12 46.24 -7.30
CA MET A 1 -48.66 46.05 -7.53
C MET A 1 -47.99 46.02 -6.17
N LYS A 2 -47.23 45.04 -5.67
CA LYS A 2 -46.70 43.75 -6.14
C LYS A 2 -46.79 42.79 -4.92
N ARG A 3 -47.23 41.55 -5.14
CA ARG A 3 -47.22 40.49 -4.12
C ARG A 3 -45.78 40.04 -3.87
N LEU A 4 -45.34 40.02 -2.62
CA LEU A 4 -44.07 39.42 -2.22
C LEU A 4 -44.20 37.89 -2.33
N PHE A 5 -43.51 37.29 -3.28
CA PHE A 5 -43.32 35.84 -3.35
C PHE A 5 -42.16 35.46 -2.43
N PHE A 6 -42.46 34.79 -1.32
CA PHE A 6 -41.45 34.04 -0.56
C PHE A 6 -41.23 32.71 -1.28
N VAL A 7 -40.13 32.59 -2.01
CA VAL A 7 -39.64 31.32 -2.54
C VAL A 7 -38.87 30.63 -1.42
N PHE A 8 -39.48 29.62 -0.80
CA PHE A 8 -38.76 28.65 0.02
C PHE A 8 -37.92 27.79 -0.92
N LEU A 9 -36.63 28.08 -1.02
CA LEU A 9 -35.66 27.18 -1.65
C LEU A 9 -35.45 26.01 -0.70
N LEU A 10 -36.13 24.90 -0.97
CA LEU A 10 -35.88 23.63 -0.30
C LEU A 10 -34.50 23.15 -0.77
N ALA A 11 -33.46 23.42 0.02
CA ALA A 11 -32.15 22.84 -0.19
C ALA A 11 -32.28 21.33 0.03
N LEU A 12 -32.41 20.59 -1.06
CA LEU A 12 -32.18 19.15 -1.11
C LEU A 12 -30.71 18.94 -0.73
N VAL A 13 -30.46 18.76 0.56
CA VAL A 13 -29.23 18.12 1.04
C VAL A 13 -29.35 16.69 0.53
N ILE A 14 -28.76 16.44 -0.65
CA ILE A 14 -28.41 15.08 -1.03
C ILE A 14 -27.39 14.67 0.02
N GLN A 15 -27.87 13.99 1.07
CA GLN A 15 -27.01 13.13 1.84
C GLN A 15 -26.44 12.15 0.82
N SER A 16 -25.24 12.44 0.33
CA SER A 16 -24.37 11.42 -0.21
C SER A 16 -24.28 10.40 0.90
N ALA A 17 -25.05 9.32 0.77
CA ALA A 17 -24.88 8.14 1.58
C ALA A 17 -23.44 7.70 1.36
N SER A 18 -22.54 8.15 2.23
CA SER A 18 -21.19 7.64 2.33
C SER A 18 -21.40 6.19 2.74
N PHE A 19 -21.33 5.28 1.77
CA PHE A 19 -21.09 3.88 2.04
C PHE A 19 -19.69 3.81 2.65
N ALA A 20 -19.55 4.20 3.93
CA ALA A 20 -18.40 3.83 4.71
C ALA A 20 -18.45 2.30 4.78
N SER A 21 -17.79 1.65 3.84
CA SER A 21 -17.59 0.21 3.90
C SER A 21 -16.85 -0.05 5.20
N ASP A 22 -17.47 -0.84 6.07
CA ASP A 22 -16.87 -1.28 7.33
C ASP A 22 -15.70 -2.22 7.02
N PHE A 23 -14.55 -1.64 6.68
CA PHE A 23 -13.31 -2.34 6.40
C PHE A 23 -12.59 -2.73 7.70
N SER A 24 -12.94 -2.13 8.84
CA SER A 24 -12.27 -2.32 10.14
C SER A 24 -12.19 -3.77 10.60
N LYS A 25 -13.20 -4.60 10.28
CA LYS A 25 -13.22 -6.04 10.60
C LYS A 25 -12.30 -6.90 9.71
N TYR A 26 -11.82 -6.35 8.60
CA TYR A 26 -10.97 -7.02 7.63
C TYR A 26 -9.51 -6.55 7.66
N ARG A 27 -9.16 -5.65 8.60
CA ARG A 27 -7.82 -5.09 8.72
C ARG A 27 -6.72 -6.14 8.63
N GLY A 28 -5.72 -5.85 7.80
CA GLY A 28 -4.56 -6.71 7.58
C GLY A 28 -4.08 -6.69 6.14
N VAL A 29 -2.95 -7.36 5.93
CA VAL A 29 -2.48 -7.77 4.61
C VAL A 29 -2.90 -9.22 4.40
N TRP A 30 -3.41 -9.51 3.21
CA TRP A 30 -3.95 -10.81 2.82
C TRP A 30 -3.33 -11.22 1.48
N ALA A 31 -2.91 -12.47 1.34
CA ALA A 31 -2.32 -12.94 0.09
C ALA A 31 -2.76 -14.36 -0.29
N SER A 32 -2.70 -14.64 -1.58
CA SER A 32 -2.63 -15.96 -2.22
C SER A 32 -1.54 -15.90 -3.30
N ASN A 33 -1.33 -16.98 -4.06
CA ASN A 33 -0.34 -16.99 -5.14
C ASN A 33 -0.73 -16.08 -6.31
N ASP A 34 -2.01 -15.74 -6.44
CA ASP A 34 -2.58 -15.01 -7.56
C ASP A 34 -3.34 -13.74 -7.13
N ALA A 35 -3.25 -13.35 -5.85
CA ALA A 35 -3.89 -12.16 -5.33
C ALA A 35 -3.22 -11.62 -4.07
N GLU A 36 -3.38 -10.33 -3.82
CA GLU A 36 -2.97 -9.68 -2.58
C GLU A 36 -3.91 -8.52 -2.25
N ALA A 37 -4.17 -8.27 -0.97
CA ALA A 37 -4.94 -7.14 -0.52
C ALA A 37 -4.34 -6.54 0.75
N VAL A 38 -4.35 -5.21 0.83
CA VAL A 38 -4.21 -4.48 2.09
C VAL A 38 -5.52 -3.81 2.42
N VAL A 39 -6.00 -4.03 3.65
CA VAL A 39 -7.25 -3.47 4.16
C VAL A 39 -6.97 -2.73 5.46
N THR A 40 -7.42 -1.49 5.54
CA THR A 40 -7.34 -0.61 6.72
C THR A 40 -8.75 -0.21 7.17
N ASP A 41 -8.93 0.77 8.06
CA ASP A 41 -10.25 1.31 8.34
C ASP A 41 -10.82 2.10 7.14
N SER A 42 -9.95 2.76 6.36
CA SER A 42 -10.34 3.68 5.28
C SER A 42 -10.11 3.13 3.87
N VAL A 43 -9.16 2.21 3.69
CA VAL A 43 -8.65 1.79 2.38
C VAL A 43 -8.79 0.29 2.18
N CYS A 44 -9.21 -0.11 0.98
CA CYS A 44 -8.95 -1.45 0.45
C CYS A 44 -8.21 -1.31 -0.88
N MET A 45 -6.99 -1.82 -0.93
CA MET A 45 -6.22 -1.98 -2.17
C MET A 45 -6.09 -3.47 -2.44
N PHE A 46 -6.52 -3.90 -3.62
CA PHE A 46 -6.61 -5.32 -3.98
C PHE A 46 -6.01 -5.56 -5.36
N PHE A 47 -5.21 -6.61 -5.47
CA PHE A 47 -4.54 -7.02 -6.69
C PHE A 47 -4.95 -8.44 -7.01
N GLU A 48 -5.19 -8.73 -8.28
CA GLU A 48 -5.47 -10.08 -8.72
C GLU A 48 -4.86 -10.34 -10.09
N ASN A 49 -4.25 -11.50 -10.22
CA ASN A 49 -3.85 -12.03 -11.51
C ASN A 49 -4.98 -12.91 -12.05
N THR A 50 -5.33 -12.65 -13.30
CA THR A 50 -6.37 -13.37 -14.03
C THR A 50 -5.79 -13.95 -15.32
N PRO A 51 -6.47 -14.90 -15.99
CA PRO A 51 -6.05 -15.36 -17.31
C PRO A 51 -5.90 -14.23 -18.34
N THR A 52 -6.61 -13.11 -18.13
CA THR A 52 -6.56 -11.91 -18.99
C THR A 52 -5.55 -10.86 -18.55
N GLY A 53 -4.82 -11.09 -17.47
CA GLY A 53 -3.80 -10.19 -16.94
C GLY A 53 -4.08 -9.68 -15.52
N LEU A 54 -3.14 -8.88 -15.03
CA LEU A 54 -3.16 -8.28 -13.70
C LEU A 54 -4.17 -7.12 -13.64
N ARG A 55 -4.97 -7.11 -12.58
CA ARG A 55 -5.89 -6.03 -12.22
C ARG A 55 -5.56 -5.50 -10.84
N ALA A 56 -5.70 -4.20 -10.64
CA ALA A 56 -5.50 -3.55 -9.36
C ALA A 56 -6.68 -2.63 -9.03
N PHE A 57 -7.25 -2.80 -7.85
CA PHE A 57 -8.39 -2.07 -7.35
C PHE A 57 -7.98 -1.17 -6.20
N LEU A 58 -8.57 0.02 -6.13
CA LEU A 58 -8.45 0.94 -5.01
C LEU A 58 -9.84 1.41 -4.59
N ASN A 59 -10.18 1.19 -3.33
CA ASN A 59 -11.43 1.63 -2.72
C ASN A 59 -11.12 2.50 -1.51
N ILE A 60 -11.49 3.78 -1.58
CA ILE A 60 -11.40 4.75 -0.49
C ILE A 60 -12.73 5.53 -0.48
N PRO A 61 -13.75 5.02 0.25
CA PRO A 61 -15.09 5.61 0.20
C PRO A 61 -15.15 7.07 0.63
N THR A 62 -14.33 7.46 1.60
CA THR A 62 -14.25 8.83 2.13
C THR A 62 -13.74 9.85 1.11
N GLN A 63 -13.10 9.38 0.03
CA GLN A 63 -12.57 10.19 -1.07
C GLN A 63 -13.34 9.98 -2.39
N ASP A 64 -14.42 9.19 -2.38
CA ASP A 64 -15.13 8.77 -3.59
C ASP A 64 -14.17 8.17 -4.64
N ILE A 65 -13.28 7.28 -4.18
CA ILE A 65 -12.36 6.53 -5.04
C ILE A 65 -12.83 5.07 -5.07
N TYR A 66 -13.27 4.64 -6.25
CA TYR A 66 -13.58 3.25 -6.57
C TYR A 66 -12.96 2.92 -7.92
N SER A 67 -11.66 2.66 -7.94
CA SER A 67 -10.89 2.49 -9.16
C SER A 67 -10.55 1.03 -9.43
N CYS A 68 -10.56 0.64 -10.70
CA CYS A 68 -9.93 -0.56 -11.23
C CYS A 68 -8.95 -0.13 -12.33
N THR A 69 -7.68 -0.54 -12.21
CA THR A 69 -6.67 -0.39 -13.25
C THR A 69 -6.35 -1.76 -13.80
N THR A 70 -6.38 -1.89 -15.13
CA THR A 70 -6.04 -3.11 -15.85
C THR A 70 -4.97 -2.83 -16.88
N TYR A 71 -4.11 -3.81 -17.15
CA TYR A 71 -3.22 -3.78 -18.31
C TYR A 71 -3.85 -4.61 -19.43
N LYS A 72 -4.25 -3.95 -20.51
CA LYS A 72 -4.91 -4.58 -21.67
C LYS A 72 -4.47 -3.88 -22.95
N ASP A 73 -4.25 -4.66 -24.02
CA ASP A 73 -3.91 -4.15 -25.35
C ASP A 73 -2.69 -3.19 -25.35
N SER A 74 -1.67 -3.52 -24.56
CA SER A 74 -0.45 -2.71 -24.34
C SER A 74 -0.67 -1.34 -23.70
N ALA A 75 -1.78 -1.14 -23.00
CA ALA A 75 -2.10 0.09 -22.29
C ALA A 75 -2.68 -0.18 -20.90
N PHE A 76 -2.52 0.79 -20.00
CA PHE A 76 -3.29 0.82 -18.76
C PHE A 76 -4.63 1.51 -19.00
N VAL A 77 -5.69 0.82 -18.59
CA VAL A 77 -7.05 1.35 -18.57
C VAL A 77 -7.46 1.53 -17.11
N VAL A 78 -7.89 2.75 -16.76
CA VAL A 78 -8.36 3.10 -15.42
C VAL A 78 -9.85 3.35 -15.52
N GLU A 79 -10.64 2.59 -14.77
CA GLU A 79 -12.10 2.63 -14.78
C GLU A 79 -12.64 2.85 -13.37
N THR A 80 -13.78 3.53 -13.28
CA THR A 80 -14.57 3.54 -12.04
C THR A 80 -15.33 2.23 -11.93
N THR A 81 -15.23 1.57 -10.78
CA THR A 81 -15.88 0.29 -10.50
C THR A 81 -16.90 0.42 -9.37
N LYS A 82 -17.71 -0.63 -9.16
CA LYS A 82 -18.51 -0.78 -7.96
C LYS A 82 -17.60 -1.00 -6.73
N PRO A 83 -18.06 -0.62 -5.53
CA PRO A 83 -17.34 -0.93 -4.30
C PRO A 83 -17.04 -2.43 -4.17
N LEU A 84 -15.84 -2.76 -3.70
CA LEU A 84 -15.42 -4.13 -3.43
C LEU A 84 -16.25 -4.72 -2.29
N ILE A 85 -16.65 -5.98 -2.47
CA ILE A 85 -17.33 -6.75 -1.44
C ILE A 85 -16.33 -7.69 -0.79
N LEU A 86 -16.14 -7.50 0.52
CA LEU A 86 -15.22 -8.28 1.34
C LEU A 86 -16.01 -9.25 2.21
N THR A 87 -15.63 -10.52 2.23
CA THR A 87 -16.29 -11.55 3.06
C THR A 87 -15.25 -12.37 3.83
N ASN A 88 -15.44 -12.46 5.15
CA ASN A 88 -14.64 -13.36 5.99
C ASN A 88 -15.10 -14.79 5.73
N GLU A 89 -14.14 -15.67 5.49
CA GLU A 89 -14.35 -17.11 5.37
C GLU A 89 -13.42 -17.84 6.33
N VAL A 90 -13.75 -19.09 6.61
CA VAL A 90 -12.88 -19.99 7.37
C VAL A 90 -12.58 -21.19 6.48
N LYS A 91 -11.29 -21.50 6.32
CA LYS A 91 -10.83 -22.71 5.66
C LYS A 91 -10.12 -23.63 6.65
N THR A 92 -10.27 -24.94 6.47
CA THR A 92 -9.49 -25.91 7.22
C THR A 92 -8.24 -26.24 6.43
N VAL A 93 -7.07 -25.91 6.97
CA VAL A 93 -5.76 -26.26 6.40
C VAL A 93 -5.06 -27.19 7.38
N ASN A 94 -4.74 -28.41 6.96
CA ASN A 94 -4.11 -29.43 7.81
C ASN A 94 -4.83 -29.65 9.17
N GLY A 95 -6.17 -29.60 9.16
CA GLY A 95 -7.00 -29.76 10.37
C GLY A 95 -7.14 -28.50 11.23
N VAL A 96 -6.52 -27.38 10.86
CA VAL A 96 -6.59 -26.11 11.58
C VAL A 96 -7.52 -25.14 10.85
N ALA A 97 -8.43 -24.50 11.58
CA ALA A 97 -9.28 -23.43 11.05
C ALA A 97 -8.46 -22.15 10.86
N VAL A 98 -8.35 -21.69 9.62
CA VAL A 98 -7.62 -20.49 9.21
C VAL A 98 -8.62 -19.45 8.72
N LYS A 99 -8.51 -18.22 9.24
CA LYS A 99 -9.30 -17.08 8.74
C LYS A 99 -8.80 -16.70 7.36
N THR A 100 -9.74 -16.48 6.45
CA THR A 100 -9.48 -16.09 5.07
C THR A 100 -10.37 -14.93 4.67
N LEU A 101 -9.92 -14.15 3.69
CA LEU A 101 -10.67 -13.05 3.11
C LEU A 101 -11.00 -13.39 1.65
N ARG A 102 -12.28 -13.28 1.29
CA ARG A 102 -12.73 -13.32 -0.09
C ARG A 102 -12.96 -11.92 -0.63
N ILE A 103 -12.43 -11.66 -1.82
CA ILE A 103 -12.75 -10.50 -2.68
C ILE A 103 -12.95 -11.03 -4.10
N GLY A 104 -14.16 -10.90 -4.64
CA GLY A 104 -14.51 -11.55 -5.91
C GLY A 104 -14.41 -13.08 -5.81
N ASP A 105 -13.69 -13.69 -6.74
CA ASP A 105 -13.42 -15.14 -6.76
C ASP A 105 -12.16 -15.53 -5.96
N LYS A 106 -11.32 -14.56 -5.58
CA LYS A 106 -10.07 -14.79 -4.85
C LYS A 106 -10.31 -15.02 -3.38
N VAL A 107 -9.60 -16.01 -2.83
CA VAL A 107 -9.57 -16.30 -1.39
C VAL A 107 -8.14 -16.25 -0.90
N MET A 108 -7.88 -15.37 0.05
CA MET A 108 -6.55 -15.06 0.55
C MET A 108 -6.45 -15.42 2.03
N SER A 109 -5.26 -15.85 2.45
CA SER A 109 -4.90 -16.01 3.86
C SER A 109 -4.33 -14.69 4.38
N LYS A 110 -4.56 -14.39 5.65
CA LYS A 110 -3.91 -13.22 6.26
C LYS A 110 -2.40 -13.48 6.39
N VAL A 111 -1.57 -12.46 6.17
CA VAL A 111 -0.10 -12.51 6.31
C VAL A 111 0.46 -11.46 7.26
N GLU A 112 -0.32 -10.43 7.59
CA GLU A 112 0.00 -9.41 8.60
C GLU A 112 -1.29 -8.86 9.21
N ASP A 113 -1.31 -8.69 10.53
CA ASP A 113 -2.35 -7.92 11.22
C ASP A 113 -2.00 -6.42 11.22
N ILE A 114 -2.99 -5.58 10.91
CA ILE A 114 -2.84 -4.11 10.99
C ILE A 114 -3.66 -3.60 12.18
N ILE A 115 -3.00 -2.89 13.08
CA ILE A 115 -3.64 -2.19 14.18
C ILE A 115 -3.61 -0.69 13.89
N THR A 116 -4.78 -0.14 13.63
CA THR A 116 -4.99 1.30 13.44
C THR A 116 -4.99 2.00 14.79
N CYS A 117 -4.42 3.20 14.86
CA CYS A 117 -4.30 3.95 16.11
C CYS A 117 -4.45 5.46 15.89
N LYS A 118 -4.53 6.21 17.00
CA LYS A 118 -4.42 7.67 16.95
C LYS A 118 -2.98 8.07 16.56
N PRO A 119 -2.78 9.30 16.03
CA PRO A 119 -1.45 9.86 15.86
C PRO A 119 -0.63 9.75 17.15
N TYR A 120 0.65 9.43 17.03
CA TYR A 120 1.55 9.25 18.16
C TYR A 120 2.93 9.84 17.86
N GLU A 121 3.66 10.15 18.93
CA GLU A 121 5.04 10.64 18.81
C GLU A 121 5.96 9.48 18.44
N LYS A 122 6.53 9.55 17.24
CA LYS A 122 7.46 8.54 16.72
C LYS A 122 8.86 8.74 17.32
N SER A 123 9.63 7.66 17.44
CA SER A 123 10.99 7.70 18.01
C SER A 123 11.91 8.61 17.20
N THR A 124 12.82 9.32 17.87
CA THR A 124 13.89 10.08 17.20
C THR A 124 15.10 9.19 16.89
N ALA A 125 15.80 9.46 15.79
CA ALA A 125 17.05 8.78 15.47
C ALA A 125 18.22 9.45 16.21
N LYS A 126 18.86 8.74 17.17
CA LYS A 126 19.96 9.29 17.97
C LYS A 126 21.32 8.81 17.49
N SER A 127 21.34 7.66 16.83
CA SER A 127 22.53 6.99 16.33
C SER A 127 22.20 6.16 15.08
N LYS A 128 23.22 5.67 14.38
CA LYS A 128 23.05 4.74 13.26
C LYS A 128 22.28 3.47 13.68
N LEU A 129 22.35 3.06 14.95
CA LEU A 129 21.70 1.86 15.44
C LEU A 129 20.17 1.98 15.55
N ASP A 130 19.64 3.20 15.46
CA ASP A 130 18.20 3.47 15.51
C ASP A 130 17.53 3.45 14.13
N ILE A 131 18.33 3.41 13.06
CA ILE A 131 17.87 3.69 11.69
C ILE A 131 16.87 2.64 11.21
N GLY A 132 17.11 1.36 11.44
CA GLY A 132 16.18 0.30 11.01
C GLY A 132 14.79 0.48 11.62
N LYS A 133 14.73 0.70 12.93
CA LYS A 133 13.49 0.99 13.66
C LYS A 133 12.81 2.25 13.13
N CYS A 134 13.57 3.34 12.97
CA CYS A 134 13.03 4.62 12.51
C CYS A 134 12.52 4.54 11.06
N LEU A 135 13.22 3.84 10.17
CA LEU A 135 12.80 3.62 8.78
C LEU A 135 11.45 2.90 8.72
N GLN A 136 11.24 1.91 9.59
CA GLN A 136 9.97 1.22 9.71
C GLN A 136 8.91 2.16 10.30
N GLU A 137 9.12 2.64 11.54
CA GLU A 137 8.13 3.41 12.30
C GLU A 137 7.68 4.70 11.59
N TRP A 138 8.60 5.43 10.96
CA TRP A 138 8.29 6.75 10.38
C TRP A 138 7.38 6.70 9.17
N ARG A 139 7.29 5.56 8.48
CA ARG A 139 6.45 5.38 7.29
C ARG A 139 5.06 4.81 7.61
N LEU A 140 4.85 4.30 8.82
CA LEU A 140 3.65 3.55 9.19
C LEU A 140 2.39 4.39 9.10
N GLY A 141 1.53 4.03 8.15
CA GLY A 141 0.24 4.67 7.96
C GLY A 141 -0.23 4.65 6.52
N ALA A 142 -1.35 5.33 6.30
CA ALA A 142 -1.96 5.57 5.01
C ALA A 142 -1.86 7.05 4.65
N LYS A 143 -1.35 7.33 3.44
CA LYS A 143 -1.49 8.61 2.78
C LYS A 143 -2.40 8.48 1.58
N PHE A 144 -3.44 9.28 1.47
CA PHE A 144 -4.30 9.23 0.29
C PHE A 144 -5.00 10.53 -0.03
N GLY A 145 -5.25 10.76 -1.33
CA GLY A 145 -5.94 11.93 -1.80
C GLY A 145 -6.31 11.84 -3.28
N LYS A 146 -7.24 12.71 -3.68
CA LYS A 146 -7.76 12.84 -5.04
C LYS A 146 -7.85 14.31 -5.40
N ASP A 147 -7.38 14.64 -6.60
CA ASP A 147 -7.57 15.94 -7.25
C ASP A 147 -7.98 15.69 -8.71
N GLY A 148 -9.28 15.86 -8.99
CA GLY A 148 -9.87 15.51 -10.28
C GLY A 148 -9.64 14.04 -10.65
N ASN A 149 -8.92 13.81 -11.76
CA ASN A 149 -8.55 12.47 -12.25
C ASN A 149 -7.20 11.98 -11.73
N VAL A 150 -6.50 12.77 -10.93
CA VAL A 150 -5.26 12.38 -10.27
C VAL A 150 -5.62 11.87 -8.88
N PHE A 151 -5.15 10.69 -8.53
CA PHE A 151 -5.29 10.19 -7.17
C PHE A 151 -4.13 9.30 -6.78
N MET A 152 -3.85 9.30 -5.49
CA MET A 152 -2.76 8.56 -4.88
C MET A 152 -3.26 7.89 -3.61
N CYS A 153 -2.80 6.67 -3.39
CA CYS A 153 -2.78 6.04 -2.09
C CYS A 153 -1.42 5.39 -1.86
N GLU A 154 -0.76 5.74 -0.77
CA GLU A 154 0.44 5.07 -0.26
C GLU A 154 0.11 4.46 1.11
N LEU A 155 0.46 3.20 1.31
CA LEU A 155 0.26 2.51 2.57
C LEU A 155 1.57 1.82 2.93
N ASN A 156 2.11 2.07 4.12
CA ASN A 156 3.23 1.27 4.62
C ASN A 156 2.82 0.64 5.95
N THR A 157 2.94 -0.68 6.02
CA THR A 157 2.70 -1.50 7.20
C THR A 157 4.04 -1.86 7.85
N ASN A 158 4.03 -2.72 8.87
CA ASN A 158 5.28 -3.13 9.51
C ASN A 158 6.13 -4.02 8.57
N ARG A 159 5.50 -4.70 7.59
CA ARG A 159 6.16 -5.64 6.68
C ARG A 159 5.93 -5.38 5.20
N HIS A 160 5.08 -4.42 4.82
CA HIS A 160 4.72 -4.18 3.42
C HIS A 160 4.69 -2.70 3.04
N MET A 161 4.93 -2.40 1.76
CA MET A 161 4.75 -1.08 1.16
C MET A 161 3.84 -1.20 -0.07
N PHE A 162 2.81 -0.37 -0.11
CA PHE A 162 1.87 -0.30 -1.22
C PHE A 162 1.80 1.12 -1.77
N ILE A 163 1.65 1.22 -3.09
CA ILE A 163 1.33 2.49 -3.75
C ILE A 163 0.32 2.23 -4.86
N TYR A 164 -0.59 3.17 -5.03
CA TYR A 164 -1.52 3.24 -6.15
C TYR A 164 -1.62 4.71 -6.56
N LEU A 165 -0.83 5.07 -7.57
CA LEU A 165 -0.76 6.41 -8.11
C LEU A 165 -1.23 6.41 -9.56
N ILE A 166 -2.24 7.22 -9.84
CA ILE A 166 -2.72 7.52 -11.18
C ILE A 166 -2.56 9.01 -11.43
N ASN A 167 -1.80 9.37 -12.47
CA ASN A 167 -1.81 10.70 -13.05
C ASN A 167 -1.59 10.63 -14.58
N SER A 168 -1.56 11.78 -15.25
CA SER A 168 -1.42 11.86 -16.71
C SER A 168 -0.10 11.30 -17.24
N ASN A 169 0.98 11.39 -16.45
CA ASN A 169 2.33 11.01 -16.84
C ASN A 169 2.73 9.61 -16.36
N MET A 170 2.07 9.11 -15.32
CA MET A 170 2.48 7.92 -14.61
C MET A 170 1.29 7.13 -14.05
N THR A 171 1.31 5.84 -14.33
CA THR A 171 0.58 4.83 -13.55
C THR A 171 1.64 4.12 -12.74
N TYR A 172 1.61 4.24 -11.42
CA TYR A 172 2.53 3.51 -10.56
C TYR A 172 1.76 2.81 -9.45
N ILE A 173 1.61 1.51 -9.61
CA ILE A 173 0.90 0.65 -8.68
C ILE A 173 1.83 -0.49 -8.28
N ARG A 174 1.97 -0.74 -6.98
CA ARG A 174 2.87 -1.77 -6.46
C ARG A 174 2.40 -2.30 -5.12
N ALA A 175 2.60 -3.60 -4.92
CA ALA A 175 2.75 -4.21 -3.61
C ALA A 175 4.20 -4.68 -3.44
N ALA A 176 4.76 -4.49 -2.25
CA ALA A 176 6.10 -4.93 -1.93
C ALA A 176 6.21 -5.43 -0.49
N ALA A 177 6.65 -6.66 -0.29
CA ALA A 177 7.19 -7.10 1.00
C ALA A 177 8.48 -6.31 1.31
N THR A 178 8.65 -5.86 2.54
CA THR A 178 9.74 -4.98 2.96
C THR A 178 10.32 -5.35 4.31
N ALA A 179 11.61 -5.11 4.50
CA ALA A 179 12.30 -5.21 5.78
C ALA A 179 13.33 -4.07 5.90
N ASN A 180 13.52 -3.58 7.12
CA ASN A 180 14.41 -2.46 7.39
C ASN A 180 15.51 -2.88 8.38
N ASN A 181 16.72 -2.37 8.18
CA ASN A 181 17.77 -2.43 9.18
C ASN A 181 18.59 -1.12 9.19
N ASN A 182 19.69 -1.11 9.94
CA ASN A 182 20.52 0.09 10.12
C ASN A 182 21.34 0.50 8.89
N ASN A 183 21.30 -0.29 7.82
CA ASN A 183 21.95 0.00 6.54
C ASN A 183 20.96 0.34 5.42
N GLY A 184 19.64 0.20 5.65
CA GLY A 184 18.63 0.63 4.70
C GLY A 184 17.35 -0.21 4.71
N THR A 185 16.68 -0.22 3.56
CA THR A 185 15.45 -0.99 3.30
C THR A 185 15.71 -2.03 2.21
N LEU A 186 15.37 -3.29 2.47
CA LEU A 186 15.22 -4.34 1.47
C LEU A 186 13.75 -4.47 1.15
N PHE A 187 13.38 -4.58 -0.13
CA PHE A 187 12.02 -4.94 -0.51
C PHE A 187 11.98 -5.72 -1.83
N PHE A 188 10.96 -6.55 -1.96
CA PHE A 188 10.65 -7.29 -3.19
C PHE A 188 9.38 -6.71 -3.78
N GLN A 189 9.43 -6.23 -5.02
CA GLN A 189 8.23 -5.78 -5.72
C GLN A 189 7.49 -6.98 -6.29
N ASN A 190 6.76 -7.70 -5.44
CA ASN A 190 6.02 -8.89 -5.83
C ASN A 190 4.86 -8.57 -6.78
N ILE A 191 4.34 -7.34 -6.77
CA ILE A 191 3.34 -6.87 -7.72
C ILE A 191 3.76 -5.50 -8.25
N ARG A 192 3.77 -5.31 -9.57
CA ARG A 192 4.10 -4.03 -10.21
C ARG A 192 3.25 -3.81 -11.45
N MET A 193 2.60 -2.65 -11.51
CA MET A 193 2.02 -2.07 -12.72
C MET A 193 2.58 -0.66 -12.89
N MET A 194 3.45 -0.47 -13.87
CA MET A 194 4.14 0.79 -14.12
C MET A 194 3.99 1.20 -15.58
N ARG A 195 3.46 2.40 -15.79
CA ARG A 195 3.70 3.19 -17.00
C ARG A 195 4.37 4.47 -16.59
N ASN A 196 5.55 4.75 -17.12
CA ASN A 196 6.28 5.98 -16.87
C ASN A 196 6.66 6.66 -18.18
N ASN A 197 5.99 7.77 -18.51
CA ASN A 197 6.28 8.48 -19.76
C ASN A 197 7.68 9.11 -19.80
N ASN A 198 8.31 9.34 -18.64
CA ASN A 198 9.65 9.94 -18.57
C ASN A 198 10.76 8.92 -18.92
N THR A 199 10.55 7.64 -18.61
CA THR A 199 11.54 6.57 -18.87
C THR A 199 11.14 5.63 -20.00
N GLY A 200 9.87 5.70 -20.44
CA GLY A 200 9.29 4.74 -21.37
C GLY A 200 8.96 3.38 -20.73
N GLU A 201 9.07 3.24 -19.40
CA GLU A 201 8.77 1.97 -18.73
C GLU A 201 7.30 1.59 -18.93
N MET A 202 7.07 0.34 -19.33
CA MET A 202 5.78 -0.32 -19.38
C MET A 202 5.91 -1.73 -18.79
N THR A 203 5.44 -1.92 -17.57
CA THR A 203 5.59 -3.18 -16.82
C THR A 203 4.26 -3.56 -16.18
N SER A 204 3.85 -4.82 -16.30
CA SER A 204 2.70 -5.38 -15.57
C SER A 204 3.03 -6.81 -15.15
N TYR A 205 3.13 -7.05 -13.84
CA TYR A 205 3.66 -8.30 -13.30
C TYR A 205 3.15 -8.58 -11.88
N MET A 206 2.90 -9.86 -11.61
CA MET A 206 2.76 -10.44 -10.27
C MET A 206 3.66 -11.67 -10.18
N ALA A 207 4.35 -11.82 -9.05
CA ALA A 207 5.22 -12.96 -8.83
C ALA A 207 4.43 -14.28 -8.72
N PRO A 208 4.93 -15.38 -9.31
CA PRO A 208 4.22 -16.66 -9.32
C PRO A 208 4.04 -17.31 -7.95
N ASP A 209 4.87 -16.93 -6.98
CA ASP A 209 4.81 -17.37 -5.58
C ASP A 209 4.51 -16.20 -4.63
N ASN A 210 3.51 -15.39 -5.02
CA ASN A 210 3.19 -14.14 -4.32
C ASN A 210 2.93 -14.33 -2.82
N TYR A 211 2.22 -15.40 -2.44
CA TYR A 211 1.90 -15.71 -1.05
C TYR A 211 3.17 -15.81 -0.20
N ASN A 212 4.16 -16.60 -0.63
CA ASN A 212 5.37 -16.81 0.15
C ASN A 212 6.23 -15.54 0.24
N ILE A 213 6.21 -14.70 -0.80
CA ILE A 213 6.94 -13.42 -0.76
C ILE A 213 6.30 -12.47 0.26
N ALA A 214 4.96 -12.40 0.32
CA ALA A 214 4.24 -11.56 1.28
C ALA A 214 4.26 -12.13 2.72
N ALA A 215 4.25 -13.46 2.87
CA ALA A 215 4.17 -14.11 4.17
C ALA A 215 5.51 -14.23 4.89
N ASN A 216 6.58 -14.59 4.19
CA ASN A 216 7.85 -14.97 4.81
C ASN A 216 8.71 -13.78 5.24
N ASP A 217 9.54 -13.99 6.25
CA ASP A 217 10.53 -13.00 6.64
C ASP A 217 11.59 -12.80 5.57
N LEU A 218 11.89 -11.54 5.27
CA LEU A 218 12.95 -11.16 4.35
C LEU A 218 14.29 -11.20 5.08
N LYS A 219 15.26 -11.86 4.46
CA LYS A 219 16.63 -11.91 4.95
C LYS A 219 17.44 -10.80 4.29
N ILE A 220 17.90 -9.85 5.09
CA ILE A 220 18.74 -8.75 4.62
C ILE A 220 20.19 -9.23 4.51
N ASP A 221 20.79 -9.10 3.33
CA ASP A 221 22.22 -9.23 3.10
C ASP A 221 22.88 -7.84 3.16
N ASP A 222 23.54 -7.55 4.28
CA ASP A 222 24.19 -6.25 4.51
C ASP A 222 25.28 -5.91 3.48
N SER A 223 25.87 -6.91 2.81
CA SER A 223 26.88 -6.68 1.78
C SER A 223 26.31 -6.02 0.51
N LYS A 224 24.98 -6.01 0.36
CA LYS A 224 24.30 -5.45 -0.83
C LYS A 224 24.00 -3.96 -0.70
N PHE A 225 24.09 -3.38 0.50
CA PHE A 225 23.87 -1.95 0.66
C PHE A 225 25.06 -1.16 0.12
N ASN A 226 24.76 -0.17 -0.73
CA ASN A 226 25.72 0.78 -1.29
C ASN A 226 25.19 2.21 -1.08
N PRO A 227 25.75 3.03 -0.19
CA PRO A 227 25.25 4.38 0.06
C PRO A 227 25.18 5.27 -1.20
N ASN A 228 25.99 4.97 -2.22
CA ASN A 228 26.06 5.76 -3.46
C ASN A 228 25.10 5.29 -4.55
N ALA A 229 24.48 4.11 -4.41
CA ALA A 229 23.55 3.58 -5.40
C ALA A 229 22.52 2.64 -4.76
N CYS A 230 21.31 2.62 -5.30
CA CYS A 230 20.45 1.48 -5.02
C CYS A 230 20.99 0.23 -5.71
N VAL A 231 20.66 -0.94 -5.17
CA VAL A 231 21.10 -2.22 -5.74
C VAL A 231 19.88 -3.07 -6.09
N PHE A 232 19.81 -3.49 -7.34
CA PHE A 232 18.90 -4.53 -7.82
C PHE A 232 19.64 -5.86 -7.78
N ASN A 233 19.25 -6.74 -6.86
CA ASN A 233 19.87 -8.05 -6.71
C ASN A 233 19.21 -9.06 -7.68
N PRO A 234 19.94 -10.07 -8.20
CA PRO A 234 19.40 -11.02 -9.18
C PRO A 234 18.21 -11.86 -8.68
N ASP A 235 18.01 -11.97 -7.37
CA ASP A 235 16.85 -12.64 -6.77
C ASP A 235 15.57 -11.78 -6.79
N GLY A 236 15.64 -10.56 -7.32
CA GLY A 236 14.54 -9.60 -7.36
C GLY A 236 14.48 -8.65 -6.16
N GLY A 237 15.38 -8.80 -5.18
CA GLY A 237 15.48 -7.92 -4.03
C GLY A 237 16.03 -6.55 -4.42
N ILE A 238 15.40 -5.49 -3.94
CA ILE A 238 15.84 -4.11 -4.16
C ILE A 238 16.30 -3.53 -2.83
N TYR A 239 17.53 -3.01 -2.82
CA TYR A 239 18.15 -2.41 -1.63
C TYR A 239 18.20 -0.89 -1.79
N TRP A 240 17.41 -0.20 -0.96
CA TRP A 240 17.52 1.23 -0.76
C TRP A 240 18.48 1.51 0.40
N SER A 241 19.68 1.94 0.05
CA SER A 241 20.77 2.11 1.00
C SER A 241 20.62 3.39 1.82
N PHE A 242 20.89 3.29 3.11
CA PHE A 242 21.04 4.43 4.00
C PHE A 242 22.18 5.35 3.54
N ILE A 243 21.94 6.67 3.57
CA ILE A 243 22.93 7.70 3.23
C ILE A 243 23.33 8.49 4.49
N SER A 244 22.36 9.10 5.17
CA SER A 244 22.60 9.97 6.34
C SER A 244 21.32 10.15 7.15
N PHE A 245 21.42 10.66 8.38
CA PHE A 245 20.26 11.03 9.20
C PHE A 245 20.48 12.33 9.99
N THR A 246 19.37 12.94 10.34
CA THR A 246 19.20 13.86 11.48
C THR A 246 18.18 13.22 12.44
N PRO A 247 17.94 13.77 13.64
CA PRO A 247 16.95 13.21 14.56
C PRO A 247 15.54 12.99 13.98
N ASP A 248 15.16 13.76 12.96
CA ASP A 248 13.82 13.79 12.38
C ASP A 248 13.76 13.44 10.88
N GLN A 249 14.89 13.11 10.25
CA GLN A 249 14.94 12.80 8.81
C GLN A 249 16.02 11.77 8.50
N ILE A 250 15.67 10.76 7.70
CA ILE A 250 16.61 9.78 7.14
C ILE A 250 16.64 9.92 5.62
N LYS A 251 17.84 9.91 5.04
CA LYS A 251 18.06 9.91 3.59
C LYS A 251 18.45 8.52 3.14
N ILE A 252 17.80 8.03 2.09
CA ILE A 252 18.10 6.75 1.45
C ILE A 252 18.24 6.90 -0.07
N ASN A 253 18.99 5.99 -0.70
CA ASN A 253 19.17 5.97 -2.15
C ASN A 253 18.01 5.22 -2.84
N GLY A 254 17.19 5.95 -3.58
CA GLY A 254 15.90 5.51 -4.16
C GLY A 254 15.95 5.09 -5.62
N CYS A 255 17.10 4.66 -6.15
CA CYS A 255 17.26 4.25 -7.56
C CYS A 255 17.08 5.37 -8.59
N GLY A 256 17.93 6.40 -8.51
CA GLY A 256 17.93 7.54 -9.43
C GLY A 256 17.57 8.86 -8.75
N GLU A 257 17.07 8.78 -7.52
CA GLU A 257 16.78 9.93 -6.66
C GLU A 257 17.10 9.62 -5.19
N ILE A 258 17.14 10.66 -4.35
CA ILE A 258 17.30 10.52 -2.90
C ILE A 258 15.90 10.62 -2.28
N TYR A 259 15.51 9.61 -1.50
CA TYR A 259 14.29 9.68 -0.70
C TYR A 259 14.56 10.20 0.70
N TYR A 260 13.63 11.01 1.16
CA TYR A 260 13.64 11.65 2.47
C TYR A 260 12.48 11.08 3.28
N ILE A 261 12.81 10.33 4.33
CA ILE A 261 11.82 9.78 5.24
C ILE A 261 11.81 10.67 6.47
N ASN A 262 10.73 11.42 6.68
CA ASN A 262 10.65 12.35 7.80
C ASN A 262 9.79 11.77 8.92
N ARG A 263 10.24 11.97 10.15
CA ARG A 263 9.53 11.54 11.35
C ARG A 263 8.15 12.20 11.50
N ILE A 264 8.09 13.47 11.13
CA ILE A 264 6.92 14.36 11.31
C ILE A 264 5.86 14.22 10.22
N ASP A 265 6.08 13.33 9.25
CA ASP A 265 5.09 13.03 8.21
C ASP A 265 3.74 12.67 8.83
N GLN A 266 2.70 13.30 8.29
CA GLN A 266 1.31 13.12 8.69
C GLN A 266 0.63 12.11 7.79
N PHE A 267 -0.34 11.40 8.35
CA PHE A 267 -1.11 10.36 7.67
C PHE A 267 -2.60 10.59 7.93
N GLU A 268 -3.43 10.26 6.96
CA GLU A 268 -4.89 10.21 7.12
C GLU A 268 -5.28 9.05 8.06
N GLU A 269 -4.48 8.00 8.10
CA GLU A 269 -4.65 6.86 9.00
C GLU A 269 -3.29 6.40 9.57
N TYR A 270 -3.18 6.26 10.89
CA TYR A 270 -1.94 5.85 11.55
C TYR A 270 -1.97 4.38 11.94
N PHE A 271 -0.84 3.69 11.78
CA PHE A 271 -0.68 2.30 12.20
C PHE A 271 0.28 2.18 13.39
N LYS A 272 -0.03 1.24 14.28
CA LYS A 272 0.80 0.93 15.43
C LYS A 272 2.10 0.26 14.98
N TYR A 273 3.22 0.77 15.48
CA TYR A 273 4.51 0.10 15.36
C TYR A 273 4.52 -1.23 16.09
N ILE A 274 4.91 -2.27 15.37
CA ILE A 274 5.19 -3.62 15.88
C ILE A 274 6.54 -4.02 15.27
N PRO A 275 7.55 -4.43 16.05
CA PRO A 275 8.82 -4.90 15.51
C PRO A 275 8.60 -5.93 14.40
N TYR A 276 9.41 -5.86 13.33
CA TYR A 276 9.24 -6.68 12.12
C TYR A 276 9.04 -8.16 12.44
N GLU A 277 9.87 -8.71 13.33
CA GLU A 277 9.85 -10.11 13.74
C GLU A 277 8.61 -10.49 14.57
N ALA A 278 7.84 -9.52 15.06
CA ALA A 278 6.61 -9.73 15.82
C ALA A 278 5.35 -9.34 15.04
N ALA A 279 5.49 -8.87 13.80
CA ALA A 279 4.38 -8.41 12.96
C ALA A 279 3.79 -9.52 12.06
N HIS A 280 4.17 -10.78 12.29
CA HIS A 280 3.54 -11.96 11.67
C HIS A 280 2.31 -12.43 12.48
N LEU A 281 1.57 -13.40 11.93
CA LEU A 281 0.45 -14.07 12.60
C LEU A 281 0.89 -15.21 13.52
#